data_AF-A0A381LGA1-F1
#
_entry.id   AF-A0A381LGA1-F1
#
_cell.length_a   1.000
_cell.length_b   1.000
_cell.length_c   1.000
_cell.angle_alpha   90.00
_cell.angle_beta   90.00
_cell.angle_gamma   90.00
#
_symmetry.space_group_name_H-M   'P 1'
#
loop_
_entity.id
_entity.type
_entity.pdbx_description
1 polymer ?
#
loop_
_entity_poly.entity_id
_entity_poly.type
_entity_poly.pdbx_seq_one_letter_code
_entity_poly.pdbx_strand_id
1 'polypeptide(L)'
;MISCAFVLISRFLNPNKPLEKDSTGYPSHLERIVILGSDGGRSYYDAYDNPSPGKFPVPDTKYNLATTIKKVVRNGTNLKAYCSHTMSSVKIAELLGGVISTETAYYHNPVPAYPNYETCLALIKKSTDIHNAEPNHQQGQSPLSAETLNHSKRCSNSDLINLAYRGQISVSGAYGYLAPRNSKAQLKVFMDQHVQFEDFLKSHHANGIVKNHGKILVLYFGHLHVFKKDSRNSIWFPVTQ
;
A
#
# COMPACT_ATOMS: atom_id res chain seq x y z
N MET A 1 11.38 28.04 17.90
CA MET A 1 11.49 26.60 17.57
C MET A 1 11.06 26.45 16.12
N ILE A 2 11.80 25.70 15.29
CA ILE A 2 11.41 25.46 13.89
C ILE A 2 10.60 24.17 13.87
N SER A 3 9.39 24.23 13.33
CA SER A 3 8.51 23.06 13.18
C SER A 3 8.41 22.70 11.70
N CYS A 4 8.39 21.39 11.40
CA CYS A 4 8.35 20.88 10.04
C CYS A 4 7.27 19.80 9.85
N ALA A 5 6.56 19.87 8.73
CA ALA A 5 5.81 18.75 8.17
C ALA A 5 6.63 18.06 7.08
N PHE A 6 6.33 16.80 6.82
CA PHE A 6 7.01 16.01 5.80
C PHE A 6 6.00 15.50 4.78
N VAL A 7 6.39 15.60 3.52
CA VAL A 7 5.66 15.04 2.38
C VAL A 7 6.51 13.94 1.78
N LEU A 8 5.93 12.76 1.63
CA LEU A 8 6.51 11.63 0.92
C LEU A 8 5.77 11.44 -0.40
N ILE A 9 6.52 11.23 -1.49
CA ILE A 9 5.97 10.80 -2.78
C ILE A 9 6.58 9.45 -3.11
N SER A 10 5.74 8.44 -3.23
CA SER A 10 6.14 7.14 -3.77
C SER A 10 5.73 7.06 -5.22
N ARG A 11 6.73 7.00 -6.11
CA ARG A 11 6.55 6.89 -7.55
C ARG A 11 7.00 5.52 -8.04
N PHE A 12 6.12 4.81 -8.73
CA PHE A 12 6.42 3.49 -9.28
C PHE A 12 5.93 3.39 -10.72
N LEU A 13 6.56 2.51 -11.50
CA LEU A 13 6.16 2.25 -12.88
C LEU A 13 4.83 1.52 -12.89
N ASN A 14 3.97 1.89 -13.83
CA ASN A 14 2.78 1.12 -14.13
C ASN A 14 3.19 -0.10 -14.96
N PRO A 15 3.20 -1.32 -14.41
CA PRO A 15 3.61 -2.53 -15.10
C PRO A 15 2.65 -2.94 -16.22
N ASN A 16 1.43 -2.40 -16.26
CA ASN A 16 0.44 -2.67 -17.30
C ASN A 16 0.61 -1.76 -18.52
N LYS A 17 1.60 -0.85 -18.50
CA LYS A 17 1.94 -0.01 -19.64
C LYS A 17 3.41 -0.20 -20.00
N PRO A 18 3.72 -0.63 -21.24
CA PRO A 18 5.06 -0.43 -21.77
C PRO A 18 5.41 1.06 -21.75
N LEU A 19 6.70 1.38 -21.63
CA LEU A 19 7.23 2.75 -21.65
C LEU A 19 6.97 3.52 -22.98
N GLU A 20 6.25 2.92 -23.92
CA GLU A 20 5.87 3.58 -25.18
C GLU A 20 4.75 4.60 -24.96
N LYS A 21 4.87 5.72 -25.68
CA LYS A 21 3.99 6.88 -25.65
C LYS A 21 2.56 6.48 -26.00
N ASP A 22 1.81 6.08 -25.00
CA ASP A 22 0.40 5.76 -25.17
C ASP A 22 -0.44 7.03 -24.99
N SER A 23 -1.08 7.45 -26.07
CA SER A 23 -1.91 8.64 -26.23
C SER A 23 -3.20 8.63 -25.38
N THR A 24 -3.39 7.64 -24.53
CA THR A 24 -4.63 7.37 -23.76
C THR A 24 -4.77 8.20 -22.48
N GLY A 25 -3.87 9.14 -22.19
CA GLY A 25 -3.95 10.00 -20.99
C GLY A 25 -3.71 9.28 -19.64
N TYR A 26 -3.58 7.95 -19.64
CA TYR A 26 -3.24 7.19 -18.43
C TYR A 26 -1.74 7.29 -18.12
N PRO A 27 -1.36 7.64 -16.87
CA PRO A 27 0.04 7.87 -16.54
C PRO A 27 0.83 6.55 -16.51
N SER A 28 2.04 6.57 -17.10
CA SER A 28 3.02 5.48 -17.05
C SER A 28 3.62 5.27 -15.66
N HIS A 29 3.38 6.21 -14.75
CA HIS A 29 3.79 6.16 -13.35
C HIS A 29 2.59 6.37 -12.44
N LEU A 30 2.52 5.57 -11.39
CA LEU A 30 1.57 5.75 -10.31
C LEU A 30 2.29 6.45 -9.16
N GLU A 31 1.62 7.44 -8.56
CA GLU A 31 2.19 8.26 -7.49
C GLU A 31 1.22 8.40 -6.32
N ARG A 32 1.71 8.10 -5.12
CA ARG A 32 1.02 8.32 -3.85
C ARG A 32 1.75 9.36 -3.02
N ILE A 33 1.00 10.32 -2.50
CA ILE A 33 1.50 11.32 -1.56
C ILE A 33 1.09 10.92 -0.15
N VAL A 34 2.02 11.01 0.80
CA VAL A 34 1.73 10.93 2.23
C VAL A 34 2.21 12.18 2.91
N ILE A 35 1.37 12.78 3.74
CA ILE A 35 1.70 13.96 4.54
C ILE A 35 1.70 13.56 6.00
N LEU A 36 2.74 13.97 6.73
CA LEU A 36 2.80 13.82 8.17
C LEU A 36 3.29 15.10 8.86
N GLY A 37 2.74 15.36 10.04
CA GLY A 37 3.19 16.43 10.92
C GLY A 37 2.92 16.03 12.37
N SER A 38 3.84 16.36 13.28
CA SER A 38 3.66 16.07 14.70
C SER A 38 4.20 17.21 15.53
N ASP A 39 3.40 17.71 16.47
CA ASP A 39 3.79 18.81 17.35
C ASP A 39 3.05 18.69 18.70
N GLY A 40 3.80 18.75 19.81
CA GLY A 40 3.25 18.94 21.17
C GLY A 40 2.09 18.03 21.58
N GLY A 41 2.01 16.79 21.10
CA GLY A 41 0.94 15.83 21.41
C GLY A 41 -0.19 15.74 20.38
N ARG A 42 -0.15 16.53 19.29
CA ARG A 42 -1.02 16.37 18.13
C ARG A 42 -0.23 15.82 16.95
N SER A 43 -0.85 14.91 16.20
CA SER A 43 -0.33 14.39 14.94
C SER A 43 -1.33 14.60 13.82
N TYR A 44 -0.79 14.76 12.61
CA TYR A 44 -1.51 14.74 11.35
C TYR A 44 -0.89 13.65 10.48
N TYR A 45 -1.75 12.85 9.88
CA TYR A 45 -1.38 11.85 8.89
C TYR A 45 -2.51 11.75 7.87
N ASP A 46 -2.17 11.85 6.59
CA ASP A 46 -3.11 11.56 5.52
C ASP A 46 -2.36 11.11 4.24
N ALA A 47 -3.06 10.37 3.39
CA ALA A 47 -2.53 9.81 2.16
C ALA A 47 -3.45 10.12 0.97
N TYR A 48 -2.85 10.58 -0.13
CA TYR A 48 -3.54 11.07 -1.30
C TYR A 48 -3.01 10.40 -2.57
N ASP A 49 -3.86 10.32 -3.60
CA ASP A 49 -3.36 10.20 -4.97
C ASP A 49 -2.64 11.49 -5.35
N ASN A 50 -1.59 11.40 -6.19
CA ASN A 50 -0.91 12.62 -6.64
C ASN A 50 -1.67 13.24 -7.83
N PRO A 51 -2.37 14.38 -7.66
CA PRO A 51 -3.01 15.09 -8.78
C PRO A 51 -2.00 15.67 -9.79
N SER A 52 -0.76 15.89 -9.35
CA SER A 52 0.32 16.51 -10.13
C SER A 52 1.56 15.60 -10.19
N PRO A 53 1.55 14.51 -10.99
CA PRO A 53 2.64 13.54 -11.03
C PRO A 53 4.02 14.18 -11.24
N GLY A 54 5.00 13.72 -10.45
CA GLY A 54 6.39 14.16 -10.46
C GLY A 54 6.65 15.45 -9.69
N LYS A 55 5.63 16.02 -9.02
CA LYS A 55 5.75 17.28 -8.29
C LYS A 55 5.29 17.12 -6.84
N PHE A 56 6.01 17.81 -5.96
CA PHE A 56 5.56 18.03 -4.58
C PHE A 56 4.56 19.19 -4.53
N PRO A 57 3.63 19.19 -3.55
CA PRO A 57 2.68 20.28 -3.38
C PRO A 57 3.41 21.61 -3.21
N VAL A 58 2.94 22.65 -3.90
CA VAL A 58 3.52 24.00 -3.84
C VAL A 58 2.51 24.90 -3.12
N PRO A 59 2.70 25.16 -1.81
CA PRO A 59 1.84 26.07 -1.08
C PRO A 59 2.05 27.52 -1.52
N ASP A 60 1.03 28.35 -1.32
CA ASP A 60 1.07 29.80 -1.56
C ASP A 60 2.25 30.45 -0.81
N THR A 61 2.94 31.37 -1.48
CA THR A 61 4.14 32.04 -0.96
C THR A 61 3.86 32.85 0.32
N LYS A 62 2.61 33.28 0.55
CA LYS A 62 2.21 34.00 1.77
C LYS A 62 2.48 33.24 3.06
N TYR A 63 2.56 31.91 3.00
CA TYR A 63 2.82 31.06 4.15
C TYR A 63 4.31 30.99 4.53
N ASN A 64 5.21 31.54 3.70
CA ASN A 64 6.65 31.66 3.96
C ASN A 64 7.31 30.36 4.44
N LEU A 65 6.90 29.23 3.86
CA LEU A 65 7.42 27.91 4.22
C LEU A 65 8.80 27.70 3.60
N ALA A 66 9.80 27.40 4.44
CA ALA A 66 11.09 26.93 3.98
C ALA A 66 10.97 25.46 3.57
N THR A 67 11.62 25.06 2.47
CA THR A 67 11.56 23.66 2.00
C THR A 67 12.94 23.07 1.72
N THR A 68 13.08 21.77 1.89
CA THR A 68 14.32 21.09 1.49
C THR A 68 14.47 21.06 -0.03
N ILE A 69 15.71 21.22 -0.49
CA ILE A 69 16.05 21.34 -1.91
C ILE A 69 16.07 19.95 -2.56
N LYS A 70 14.90 19.35 -2.76
CA LYS A 70 14.75 18.17 -3.63
C LYS A 70 13.92 18.58 -4.84
N LYS A 71 14.60 18.83 -5.96
CA LYS A 71 13.99 19.39 -7.18
C LYS A 71 13.32 18.34 -8.07
N VAL A 72 13.74 17.07 -7.97
CA VAL A 72 13.29 16.01 -8.89
C VAL A 72 12.74 14.83 -8.10
N VAL A 73 11.50 14.47 -8.39
CA VAL A 73 10.88 13.21 -7.95
C VAL A 73 11.43 12.08 -8.83
N ARG A 74 12.05 11.08 -8.20
CA ARG A 74 12.58 9.88 -8.88
C ARG A 74 11.69 8.67 -8.63
N ASN A 75 11.89 7.58 -9.38
CA ASN A 75 11.26 6.30 -9.03
C ASN A 75 11.69 5.87 -7.62
N GLY A 76 10.76 5.24 -6.88
CA GLY A 76 10.89 4.94 -5.46
C GLY A 76 10.31 6.06 -4.58
N THR A 77 10.82 6.15 -3.35
CA THR A 77 10.29 7.08 -2.35
C THR A 77 11.10 8.36 -2.27
N ASN A 78 10.40 9.48 -2.35
CA ASN A 78 10.94 10.83 -2.29
C ASN A 78 10.39 11.51 -1.06
N LEU A 79 11.19 12.36 -0.43
CA LEU A 79 10.85 13.08 0.80
C LEU A 79 11.16 14.55 0.61
N LYS A 80 10.27 15.41 1.10
CA LYS A 80 10.48 16.86 1.20
C LYS A 80 9.93 17.36 2.53
N ALA A 81 10.69 18.21 3.21
CA ALA A 81 10.25 18.85 4.43
C ALA A 81 9.78 20.27 4.13
N TYR A 82 8.74 20.69 4.84
CA TYR A 82 8.13 22.02 4.80
C TYR A 82 8.16 22.57 6.23
N CYS A 83 8.88 23.66 6.44
CA CYS A 83 9.22 24.16 7.76
C CYS A 83 8.82 25.61 7.94
N SER A 84 8.45 25.96 9.17
CA SER A 84 8.11 27.32 9.58
C SER A 84 8.61 27.59 11.00
N HIS A 85 8.88 28.86 11.29
CA HIS A 85 9.18 29.33 12.65
C HIS A 85 7.92 29.83 13.38
N THR A 86 6.80 29.99 12.67
CA THR A 86 5.53 30.53 13.21
C THR A 86 4.38 29.51 13.17
N MET A 87 4.49 28.46 12.36
CA MET A 87 3.46 27.43 12.23
C MET A 87 3.90 26.11 12.86
N SER A 88 2.97 25.44 13.54
CA SER A 88 3.18 24.07 14.02
C SER A 88 3.25 23.07 12.87
N SER A 89 3.91 21.93 13.09
CA SER A 89 4.01 20.87 12.08
C SER A 89 2.64 20.37 11.61
N VAL A 90 1.67 20.28 12.52
CA VAL A 90 0.28 19.86 12.21
C VAL A 90 -0.38 20.87 11.27
N LYS A 91 -0.26 22.17 11.55
CA LYS A 91 -0.87 23.22 10.73
C LYS A 91 -0.26 23.29 9.33
N ILE A 92 1.05 23.05 9.22
CA ILE A 92 1.73 22.94 7.92
C ILE A 92 1.17 21.73 7.15
N ALA A 93 0.98 20.59 7.82
CA ALA A 93 0.47 19.37 7.19
C ALA A 93 -0.97 19.51 6.70
N GLU A 94 -1.87 20.08 7.52
CA GLU A 94 -3.26 20.38 7.14
C GLU A 94 -3.34 21.30 5.92
N LEU A 95 -2.49 22.33 5.89
CA LEU A 95 -2.40 23.26 4.76
C LEU A 95 -2.00 22.55 3.47
N LEU A 96 -1.00 21.65 3.53
CA LEU A 96 -0.55 20.87 2.39
C LEU A 96 -1.63 19.88 1.92
N GLY A 97 -2.37 19.26 2.85
CA GLY A 97 -3.52 18.40 2.52
C GLY A 97 -4.64 19.17 1.83
N GLY A 98 -4.90 20.41 2.25
CA GLY A 98 -5.83 21.32 1.59
C GLY A 98 -5.44 21.64 0.15
N VAL A 99 -4.16 21.92 -0.11
CA VAL A 99 -3.65 22.14 -1.48
C VAL A 99 -3.93 20.93 -2.38
N ILE A 100 -3.60 19.73 -1.91
CA ILE A 100 -3.81 18.49 -2.69
C ILE A 100 -5.31 18.24 -2.92
N SER A 101 -6.15 18.44 -1.91
CA SER A 101 -7.59 18.17 -1.99
C SER A 101 -8.33 19.11 -2.95
N THR A 102 -7.80 20.30 -3.20
CA THR A 102 -8.37 21.22 -4.20
C THR A 102 -8.00 20.87 -5.64
N GLU A 103 -6.98 20.03 -5.85
CA GLU A 103 -6.60 19.55 -7.17
C GLU A 103 -7.40 18.27 -7.51
N THR A 104 -8.04 18.21 -8.67
CA THR A 104 -8.81 17.03 -9.08
C THR A 104 -7.88 15.86 -9.40
N ALA A 105 -7.77 14.90 -8.48
CA ALA A 105 -7.14 13.62 -8.76
C ALA A 105 -8.10 12.72 -9.53
N TYR A 106 -7.70 12.27 -10.73
CA TYR A 106 -8.35 11.13 -11.37
C TYR A 106 -8.04 9.89 -10.52
N TYR A 107 -9.06 9.37 -9.82
CA TYR A 107 -8.97 8.13 -9.05
C TYR A 107 -8.54 6.99 -9.98
N HIS A 108 -7.27 6.63 -9.92
CA HIS A 108 -6.76 5.42 -10.54
C HIS A 108 -6.45 4.44 -9.44
N ASN A 109 -7.20 3.34 -9.42
CA ASN A 109 -6.97 2.22 -8.52
C ASN A 109 -5.49 1.81 -8.70
N PRO A 110 -4.58 2.09 -7.74
CA PRO A 110 -3.14 2.05 -7.99
C PRO A 110 -2.60 0.62 -8.01
N VAL A 111 -3.48 -0.38 -8.03
CA VAL A 111 -3.09 -1.77 -8.15
C VAL A 111 -3.03 -2.11 -9.63
N PRO A 112 -1.84 -2.18 -10.22
CA PRO A 112 -1.73 -2.80 -11.52
C PRO A 112 -2.21 -4.25 -11.47
N ALA A 113 -2.97 -4.61 -12.48
CA ALA A 113 -3.41 -5.95 -12.76
C ALA A 113 -2.23 -6.73 -13.40
N TYR A 114 -1.34 -7.33 -12.59
CA TYR A 114 -0.24 -8.18 -13.08
C TYR A 114 -0.73 -9.53 -13.63
N PRO A 115 -0.26 -10.04 -14.77
CA PRO A 115 -0.81 -11.24 -15.42
C PRO A 115 -0.99 -12.51 -14.55
N ASN A 116 -0.25 -12.67 -13.44
CA ASN A 116 -0.40 -13.82 -12.54
C ASN A 116 -1.63 -13.76 -11.60
N TYR A 117 -2.27 -12.59 -11.37
CA TYR A 117 -3.44 -12.52 -10.48
C TYR A 117 -4.64 -13.27 -11.05
N GLU A 118 -4.88 -13.17 -12.36
CA GLU A 118 -6.00 -13.88 -13.01
C GLU A 118 -5.80 -15.39 -12.92
N THR A 119 -4.56 -15.84 -13.07
CA THR A 119 -4.22 -17.26 -12.96
C THR A 119 -4.48 -17.79 -11.56
N CYS A 120 -4.08 -17.03 -10.52
CA CYS A 120 -4.38 -17.41 -9.13
C CYS A 120 -5.89 -17.34 -8.85
N LEU A 121 -6.57 -16.27 -9.25
CA LEU A 121 -8.01 -16.11 -9.01
C LEU A 121 -8.82 -17.22 -9.69
N ALA A 122 -8.47 -17.57 -10.93
CA ALA A 122 -9.09 -18.69 -11.65
C ALA A 122 -8.85 -20.03 -10.94
N LEU A 123 -7.66 -20.25 -10.38
CA LEU A 123 -7.37 -21.44 -9.59
C LEU A 123 -8.22 -21.49 -8.31
N ILE A 124 -8.37 -20.37 -7.60
CA ILE A 124 -9.19 -20.28 -6.39
C ILE A 124 -10.66 -20.59 -6.72
N LYS A 125 -11.20 -19.98 -7.78
CA LYS A 125 -12.57 -20.25 -8.25
C LYS A 125 -12.77 -21.73 -8.54
N LYS A 126 -11.91 -22.32 -9.38
CA LYS A 126 -11.97 -23.75 -9.73
C LYS A 126 -11.90 -24.65 -8.50
N SER A 127 -11.00 -24.35 -7.56
CA SER A 127 -10.81 -25.16 -6.35
C SER A 127 -12.02 -25.05 -5.41
N THR A 128 -12.62 -23.87 -5.35
CA THR A 128 -13.86 -23.61 -4.59
C THR A 128 -15.03 -24.38 -5.20
N ASP A 129 -15.17 -24.38 -6.53
CA ASP A 129 -16.23 -25.11 -7.22
C ASP A 129 -16.12 -26.62 -6.99
N ILE A 130 -14.91 -27.18 -7.06
CA ILE A 130 -14.64 -28.60 -6.76
C ILE A 130 -15.04 -28.92 -5.31
N HIS A 131 -14.59 -28.10 -4.36
CA HIS A 131 -14.88 -28.28 -2.94
C HIS A 131 -16.38 -28.13 -2.62
N ASN A 132 -17.12 -27.30 -3.37
CA ASN A 132 -18.57 -27.16 -3.22
C ASN A 132 -19.37 -28.29 -3.88
N ALA A 133 -18.78 -28.98 -4.86
CA ALA A 133 -19.40 -30.13 -5.52
C ALA A 133 -19.27 -31.43 -4.70
N GLU A 134 -18.49 -31.43 -3.62
CA GLU A 134 -18.35 -32.60 -2.76
C GLU A 134 -19.60 -32.82 -1.88
N PRO A 135 -20.19 -34.03 -1.90
CA PRO A 135 -21.52 -34.30 -1.33
C PRO A 135 -21.62 -34.22 0.21
N ASN A 136 -20.51 -34.05 0.93
CA ASN A 136 -20.46 -34.11 2.40
C ASN A 136 -20.21 -32.76 3.11
N HIS A 137 -20.20 -31.63 2.39
CA HIS A 137 -19.93 -30.34 3.03
C HIS A 137 -21.15 -29.79 3.78
N GLN A 138 -21.11 -29.91 5.11
CA GLN A 138 -22.01 -29.22 6.04
C GLN A 138 -21.94 -27.70 5.80
N GLN A 139 -23.11 -27.04 5.84
CA GLN A 139 -23.31 -25.62 5.55
C GLN A 139 -22.29 -24.70 6.21
N GLY A 140 -21.31 -24.28 5.41
CA GLY A 140 -20.24 -23.37 5.76
C GLY A 140 -19.06 -23.61 4.83
N GLN A 141 -18.83 -22.71 3.86
CA GLN A 141 -17.66 -22.80 2.98
C GLN A 141 -16.38 -22.74 3.83
N SER A 142 -15.72 -23.88 4.02
CA SER A 142 -14.40 -23.95 4.61
C SER A 142 -13.43 -23.17 3.72
N PRO A 143 -12.56 -22.32 4.30
CA PRO A 143 -11.60 -21.58 3.51
C PRO A 143 -10.56 -22.52 2.88
N LEU A 144 -10.16 -22.24 1.64
CA LEU A 144 -9.10 -22.99 0.96
C LEU A 144 -7.74 -22.74 1.61
N SER A 145 -6.93 -23.78 1.74
CA SER A 145 -5.55 -23.69 2.26
C SER A 145 -4.64 -22.90 1.32
N ALA A 146 -3.93 -21.90 1.85
CA ALA A 146 -2.93 -21.15 1.09
C ALA A 146 -1.73 -22.03 0.71
N GLU A 147 -1.30 -22.94 1.60
CA GLU A 147 -0.24 -23.92 1.32
C GLU A 147 -0.59 -24.76 0.07
N THR A 148 -1.82 -25.26 0.01
CA THR A 148 -2.31 -26.05 -1.13
C THR A 148 -2.29 -25.24 -2.43
N LEU A 149 -2.74 -23.99 -2.38
CA LEU A 149 -2.72 -23.09 -3.53
C LEU A 149 -1.29 -22.78 -3.99
N ASN A 150 -0.36 -22.62 -3.05
CA ASN A 150 1.04 -22.29 -3.35
C ASN A 150 1.83 -23.48 -3.92
N HIS A 151 1.53 -24.72 -3.50
CA HIS A 151 2.11 -25.92 -4.11
C HIS A 151 1.84 -26.05 -5.62
N SER A 152 0.74 -25.46 -6.12
CA SER A 152 0.47 -25.42 -7.57
C SER A 152 1.46 -24.57 -8.37
N LYS A 153 2.27 -23.73 -7.71
CA LYS A 153 3.13 -22.68 -8.29
C LYS A 153 2.39 -21.62 -9.13
N ARG A 154 1.05 -21.66 -9.13
CA ARG A 154 0.18 -20.74 -9.88
C ARG A 154 -0.41 -19.63 -9.01
N CYS A 155 -0.19 -19.71 -7.70
CA CYS A 155 -0.58 -18.67 -6.77
C CYS A 155 0.46 -18.52 -5.66
N SER A 156 1.06 -17.34 -5.53
CA SER A 156 1.97 -17.03 -4.42
C SER A 156 1.25 -16.35 -3.26
N ASN A 157 1.91 -16.26 -2.10
CA ASN A 157 1.41 -15.45 -0.97
C ASN A 157 1.19 -13.98 -1.36
N SER A 158 2.03 -13.42 -2.23
CA SER A 158 1.87 -12.06 -2.74
C SER A 158 0.57 -11.93 -3.56
N ASP A 159 0.26 -12.92 -4.42
CA ASP A 159 -0.97 -12.93 -5.20
C ASP A 159 -2.21 -12.97 -4.31
N LEU A 160 -2.21 -13.83 -3.29
CA LEU A 160 -3.30 -13.93 -2.30
C LEU A 160 -3.54 -12.61 -1.57
N ILE A 161 -2.47 -11.97 -1.10
CA ILE A 161 -2.51 -10.67 -0.44
C ILE A 161 -3.10 -9.60 -1.38
N ASN A 162 -2.65 -9.57 -2.64
CA ASN A 162 -3.13 -8.61 -3.64
C ASN A 162 -4.62 -8.82 -3.98
N LEU A 163 -5.07 -10.08 -4.11
CA LEU A 163 -6.48 -10.41 -4.35
C LEU A 163 -7.36 -10.02 -3.16
N ALA A 164 -6.88 -10.23 -1.93
CA ALA A 164 -7.59 -9.84 -0.72
C ALA A 164 -7.75 -8.31 -0.62
N TYR A 165 -6.69 -7.57 -0.94
CA TYR A 165 -6.73 -6.11 -0.99
C TYR A 165 -7.76 -5.58 -2.01
N ARG A 166 -7.83 -6.21 -3.19
CA ARG A 166 -8.85 -5.90 -4.21
C ARG A 166 -10.27 -6.33 -3.83
N GLY A 167 -10.44 -6.93 -2.66
CA GLY A 167 -11.71 -7.44 -2.18
C GLY A 167 -12.25 -8.64 -2.95
N GLN A 168 -11.44 -9.30 -3.78
CA GLN A 168 -11.84 -10.46 -4.59
C GLN A 168 -11.94 -11.73 -3.73
N ILE A 169 -11.13 -11.81 -2.68
CA ILE A 169 -11.14 -12.91 -1.71
C ILE A 169 -11.16 -12.33 -0.30
N SER A 170 -11.57 -13.15 0.66
CA SER A 170 -11.33 -12.93 2.09
C SER A 170 -10.19 -13.83 2.54
N VAL A 171 -9.32 -13.30 3.40
CA VAL A 171 -8.23 -14.08 4.01
C VAL A 171 -8.40 -14.16 5.52
N SER A 172 -7.99 -15.30 6.08
CA SER A 172 -8.01 -15.61 7.51
C SER A 172 -6.75 -16.40 7.90
N GLY A 173 -6.64 -16.85 9.15
CA GLY A 173 -5.49 -17.64 9.62
C GLY A 173 -4.34 -16.79 10.16
N ALA A 174 -3.23 -17.45 10.48
CA ALA A 174 -2.11 -16.87 11.23
C ALA A 174 -1.47 -15.67 10.51
N TYR A 175 -1.47 -15.66 9.18
CA TYR A 175 -0.89 -14.57 8.36
C TYR A 175 -1.96 -13.72 7.66
N GLY A 176 -3.25 -13.89 8.00
CA GLY A 176 -4.34 -13.11 7.42
C GLY A 176 -4.26 -11.61 7.73
N TYR A 177 -3.51 -11.21 8.77
CA TYR A 177 -3.29 -9.81 9.14
C TYR A 177 -2.52 -9.00 8.09
N LEU A 178 -1.90 -9.66 7.11
CA LEU A 178 -1.15 -9.00 6.03
C LEU A 178 -2.06 -8.39 4.96
N ALA A 179 -3.37 -8.62 4.99
CA ALA A 179 -4.32 -8.02 4.06
C ALA A 179 -5.53 -7.42 4.77
N PRO A 180 -6.27 -6.49 4.13
CA PRO A 180 -7.46 -5.92 4.71
C PRO A 180 -8.53 -6.98 4.93
N ARG A 181 -9.34 -6.79 5.98
CA ARG A 181 -10.49 -7.66 6.23
C ARG A 181 -11.60 -7.35 5.23
N ASN A 182 -12.07 -8.37 4.53
CA ASN A 182 -13.27 -8.29 3.72
C ASN A 182 -14.17 -9.50 3.99
N SER A 183 -15.05 -9.41 4.99
CA SER A 183 -15.95 -10.50 5.35
C SER A 183 -17.06 -10.77 4.31
N LYS A 184 -17.23 -9.88 3.32
CA LYS A 184 -18.25 -10.00 2.27
C LYS A 184 -17.77 -10.77 1.04
N ALA A 185 -16.47 -11.01 0.90
CA ALA A 185 -15.96 -11.77 -0.23
C ALA A 185 -16.38 -13.25 -0.13
N GLN A 186 -16.90 -13.77 -1.24
CA GLN A 186 -17.42 -15.14 -1.31
C GLN A 186 -16.30 -16.19 -1.33
N LEU A 187 -15.19 -15.88 -1.99
CA LEU A 187 -14.01 -16.74 -2.01
C LEU A 187 -13.23 -16.55 -0.70
N LYS A 188 -12.93 -17.65 0.00
CA LYS A 188 -12.26 -17.63 1.30
C LYS A 188 -10.97 -18.43 1.24
N VAL A 189 -9.89 -17.83 1.73
CA VAL A 189 -8.57 -18.48 1.82
C VAL A 189 -8.07 -18.39 3.25
N PHE A 190 -7.50 -19.49 3.74
CA PHE A 190 -6.87 -19.59 5.04
C PHE A 190 -5.35 -19.53 4.86
N MET A 191 -4.72 -18.48 5.38
CA MET A 191 -3.28 -18.25 5.32
C MET A 191 -2.58 -19.09 6.39
N ASP A 192 -2.48 -20.40 6.14
CA ASP A 192 -1.87 -21.43 6.99
C ASP A 192 -0.34 -21.52 6.89
N GLN A 193 0.25 -21.07 5.79
CA GLN A 193 1.70 -21.12 5.59
C GLN A 193 2.42 -19.84 6.02
N HIS A 194 3.68 -19.98 6.45
CA HIS A 194 4.55 -18.86 6.78
C HIS A 194 4.76 -17.94 5.58
N VAL A 195 4.49 -16.65 5.76
CA VAL A 195 4.75 -15.61 4.76
C VAL A 195 6.06 -14.91 5.10
N GLN A 196 7.09 -15.15 4.28
CA GLN A 196 8.36 -14.43 4.42
C GLN A 196 8.14 -12.94 4.16
N PHE A 197 8.80 -12.09 4.93
CA PHE A 197 8.65 -10.64 4.77
C PHE A 197 9.15 -10.17 3.41
N GLU A 198 10.16 -10.82 2.84
CA GLU A 198 10.63 -10.56 1.48
C GLU A 198 9.55 -10.85 0.44
N ASP A 199 8.70 -11.87 0.64
CA ASP A 199 7.59 -12.17 -0.27
C ASP A 199 6.46 -11.14 -0.16
N PHE A 200 6.23 -10.63 1.05
CA PHE A 200 5.39 -9.47 1.28
C PHE A 200 5.95 -8.21 0.60
N LEU A 201 7.26 -7.96 0.69
CA LEU A 201 7.92 -6.81 0.06
C LEU A 201 7.95 -6.90 -1.47
N LYS A 202 7.87 -8.10 -2.03
CA LYS A 202 7.65 -8.31 -3.47
C LYS A 202 6.23 -7.93 -3.90
N SER A 203 5.30 -7.68 -2.98
CA SER A 203 4.02 -7.08 -3.33
C SER A 203 4.27 -5.69 -3.92
N HIS A 204 3.62 -5.42 -5.05
CA HIS A 204 3.59 -4.12 -5.71
C HIS A 204 3.10 -2.99 -4.80
N HIS A 205 2.46 -3.36 -3.69
CA HIS A 205 1.96 -2.44 -2.70
C HIS A 205 3.00 -2.00 -1.69
N ALA A 206 4.14 -2.70 -1.55
CA ALA A 206 5.17 -2.38 -0.57
C ALA A 206 6.27 -1.52 -1.19
N ASN A 207 6.29 -0.23 -0.85
CA ASN A 207 7.28 0.74 -1.33
C ASN A 207 7.90 1.51 -0.16
N GLY A 208 9.07 2.13 -0.35
CA GLY A 208 9.61 3.08 0.63
C GLY A 208 10.00 2.50 1.98
N ILE A 209 11.02 1.64 1.97
CA ILE A 209 11.49 0.90 3.14
C ILE A 209 12.50 1.74 3.93
N VAL A 210 12.17 2.11 5.17
CA VAL A 210 13.14 2.66 6.12
C VAL A 210 13.32 1.66 7.27
N LYS A 211 14.53 1.11 7.41
CA LYS A 211 14.86 0.14 8.47
C LYS A 211 15.51 0.84 9.66
N ASN A 212 15.02 0.58 10.87
CA ASN A 212 15.65 0.99 12.11
C ASN A 212 15.40 -0.07 13.20
N HIS A 213 16.46 -0.65 13.77
CA HIS A 213 16.45 -1.59 14.91
C HIS A 213 15.12 -2.31 15.19
N GLY A 214 14.84 -3.37 14.43
CA GLY A 214 13.65 -4.20 14.62
C GLY A 214 12.33 -3.57 14.18
N LYS A 215 12.35 -2.39 13.54
CA LYS A 215 11.19 -1.75 12.91
C LYS A 215 11.49 -1.40 11.44
N ILE A 216 10.45 -1.44 10.63
CA ILE A 216 10.48 -1.04 9.23
C ILE A 216 9.26 -0.19 8.95
N LEU A 217 9.46 0.96 8.32
CA LEU A 217 8.37 1.74 7.73
C LEU A 217 8.21 1.31 6.27
N VAL A 218 6.99 0.96 5.87
CA VAL A 218 6.64 0.54 4.51
C VAL A 218 5.41 1.31 4.07
N LEU A 219 5.46 1.96 2.90
CA LEU A 219 4.23 2.38 2.23
C LEU A 219 3.57 1.12 1.69
N TYR A 220 2.52 0.65 2.35
CA TYR A 220 1.77 -0.55 2.05
C TYR A 220 0.30 -0.17 1.79
N PHE A 221 -0.26 -0.65 0.67
CA PHE A 221 -1.63 -0.34 0.26
C PHE A 221 -1.96 1.17 0.19
N GLY A 222 -0.97 1.99 -0.17
CA GLY A 222 -1.14 3.43 -0.27
C GLY A 222 -0.98 4.19 1.06
N HIS A 223 -0.77 3.47 2.17
CA HIS A 223 -0.60 4.05 3.50
C HIS A 223 0.76 3.68 4.10
N LEU A 224 1.32 4.50 4.97
CA LEU A 224 2.54 4.15 5.71
C LEU A 224 2.18 3.21 6.86
N HIS A 225 2.77 2.01 6.84
CA HIS A 225 2.67 1.05 7.92
C HIS A 225 4.03 0.83 8.58
N VAL A 226 4.03 0.75 9.91
CA VAL A 226 5.18 0.33 10.69
C VAL A 226 5.08 -1.16 10.94
N PHE A 227 6.07 -1.93 10.50
CA PHE A 227 6.24 -3.32 10.84
C PHE A 227 7.30 -3.46 11.92
N LYS A 228 7.08 -4.34 12.90
CA LYS A 228 8.05 -4.69 13.93
C LYS A 228 8.43 -6.16 13.80
N LYS A 229 9.72 -6.45 13.91
CA LYS A 229 10.25 -7.82 13.95
C LYS A 229 10.00 -8.40 15.32
N ASP A 230 9.39 -9.58 15.36
CA ASP A 230 9.37 -10.41 16.55
C ASP A 230 10.78 -10.93 16.82
N SER A 231 11.27 -10.67 18.02
CA SER A 231 12.56 -11.13 18.54
C SER A 231 12.70 -12.65 18.57
N ARG A 232 11.60 -13.41 18.65
CA ARG A 232 11.63 -14.88 18.81
C ARG A 232 11.64 -15.62 17.46
N ASN A 233 10.78 -15.19 16.53
CA ASN A 233 10.49 -15.98 15.33
C ASN A 233 10.90 -15.29 14.03
N SER A 234 11.54 -14.11 14.10
CA SER A 234 11.90 -13.28 12.94
C SER A 234 10.74 -12.86 12.03
N ILE A 235 9.49 -13.06 12.46
CA ILE A 235 8.28 -12.65 11.75
C ILE A 235 8.08 -11.15 11.90
N TRP A 236 7.58 -10.49 10.85
CA TRP A 236 7.24 -9.08 10.87
C TRP A 236 5.73 -8.89 11.03
N PHE A 237 5.34 -8.06 11.98
CA PHE A 237 3.94 -7.76 12.27
C PHE A 237 3.65 -6.26 12.10
N PRO A 238 2.52 -5.87 11.48
CA PRO A 238 2.10 -4.50 11.44
C PRO A 238 1.77 -4.02 12.86
N VAL A 239 2.29 -2.84 13.21
CA VAL A 239 2.03 -2.13 14.46
C VAL A 239 0.94 -1.07 14.26
N THR A 240 0.79 -0.61 13.02
CA THR A 240 -0.22 0.37 12.59
C THR A 240 -1.32 -0.35 11.82
N GLN A 241 -2.58 0.03 12.08
CA GLN A 241 -3.76 -0.49 11.38
C GLN A 241 -3.93 0.16 10.02
#